data_AF-A0A485APP3-F1
#
_entry.id   AF-A0A485APP3-F1
#
_cell.length_a   1.000
_cell.length_b   1.000
_cell.length_c   1.000
_cell.angle_alpha   90.00
_cell.angle_beta   90.00
_cell.angle_gamma   90.00
#
_symmetry.space_group_name_H-M   'P 1'
#
loop_
_entity.id
_entity.type
_entity.pdbx_description
1 polymer ?
#
loop_
_entity_poly.entity_id
_entity_poly.type
_entity_poly.pdbx_seq_one_letter_code
_entity_poly.pdbx_strand_id
1 'polypeptide(L)'
;MRQAAGNYIHYGVREFGMTAIANGVALHGGFLPYTSTFLMFVEYARNAVRMAALMKQRHVMVYTHDSIGLGEDGPTHQPVEQTASLRLTPNLSVWRPCCQVETAVAWQQAVEREDGPTALILSRQNLTQPERTLQQVRDIARGAYVLKACEGEPQVILIATRFRSRAGGSGLANAQR
;
A
#
# COMPACT_ATOMS: atom_id res chain seq x y z
N MET A 1 24.93 -3.29 -19.70
CA MET A 1 24.43 -3.91 -18.45
C MET A 1 25.63 -4.19 -17.57
N ARG A 2 25.74 -3.62 -16.36
CA ARG A 2 26.99 -3.66 -15.58
C ARG A 2 27.24 -4.97 -14.83
N GLN A 3 26.25 -5.84 -14.63
CA GLN A 3 26.38 -7.23 -14.14
C GLN A 3 25.11 -8.02 -14.55
N ALA A 4 25.25 -9.20 -15.15
CA ALA A 4 24.10 -9.99 -15.64
C ALA A 4 23.35 -10.75 -14.53
N ALA A 5 24.02 -11.05 -13.42
CA ALA A 5 23.44 -11.76 -12.26
C ALA A 5 22.85 -10.82 -11.19
N GLY A 6 22.59 -9.55 -11.53
CA GLY A 6 21.98 -8.59 -10.61
C GLY A 6 20.50 -8.89 -10.35
N ASN A 7 19.99 -8.42 -9.21
CA ASN A 7 18.59 -8.57 -8.81
C ASN A 7 17.82 -7.23 -8.79
N TYR A 8 18.38 -6.19 -9.42
CA TYR A 8 17.80 -4.84 -9.46
C TYR A 8 17.83 -4.26 -10.88
N ILE A 9 16.74 -3.58 -11.26
CA ILE A 9 16.58 -2.98 -12.58
C ILE A 9 16.34 -1.47 -12.43
N HIS A 10 17.18 -0.67 -13.08
CA HIS A 10 16.93 0.77 -13.26
C HIS A 10 16.07 0.99 -14.51
N TYR A 11 14.76 1.14 -14.33
CA TYR A 11 13.82 1.33 -15.44
C TYR A 11 13.89 2.72 -16.10
N GLY A 12 14.38 3.72 -15.37
CA GLY A 12 14.24 5.13 -15.75
C GLY A 12 12.80 5.64 -15.57
N VAL A 13 12.48 6.79 -16.16
CA VAL A 13 11.12 7.41 -16.11
C VAL A 13 10.22 6.72 -17.14
N ARG A 14 9.77 5.50 -16.81
CA ARG A 14 9.08 4.58 -17.74
C ARG A 14 8.05 3.72 -17.02
N GLU A 15 7.10 4.32 -16.31
CA GLU A 15 6.17 3.64 -15.40
C GLU A 15 5.35 2.54 -16.10
N PHE A 16 4.82 2.84 -17.28
CA PHE A 16 4.06 1.86 -18.06
C PHE A 16 4.95 0.69 -18.50
N GLY A 17 6.11 1.00 -19.10
CA GLY A 17 7.07 -0.01 -19.55
C GLY A 17 7.58 -0.87 -18.39
N MET A 18 7.94 -0.26 -17.26
CA MET A 18 8.34 -0.92 -16.02
C MET A 18 7.29 -1.95 -15.59
N THR A 19 6.04 -1.53 -15.49
CA THR A 19 4.96 -2.39 -14.98
C THR A 19 4.66 -3.52 -15.96
N ALA A 20 4.64 -3.25 -17.27
CA ALA A 20 4.44 -4.28 -18.29
C ALA A 20 5.60 -5.29 -18.36
N ILE A 21 6.85 -4.82 -18.26
CA ILE A 21 8.04 -5.68 -18.21
C ILE A 21 7.98 -6.57 -16.96
N ALA A 22 7.64 -6.02 -15.80
CA ALA A 22 7.51 -6.80 -14.58
C ALA A 22 6.41 -7.87 -14.67
N ASN A 23 5.29 -7.59 -15.35
CA ASN A 23 4.30 -8.62 -15.66
C ASN A 23 4.89 -9.76 -16.52
N GLY A 24 5.73 -9.41 -17.51
CA GLY A 24 6.45 -10.39 -18.32
C GLY A 24 7.46 -11.22 -17.51
N VAL A 25 8.15 -10.60 -16.55
CA VAL A 25 9.05 -11.30 -15.60
C VAL A 25 8.27 -12.29 -14.73
N ALA A 26 7.11 -11.88 -14.21
CA ALA A 26 6.23 -12.78 -13.45
C ALA A 26 5.75 -13.97 -14.30
N LEU A 27 5.33 -13.70 -15.55
CA LEU A 27 4.87 -14.74 -16.50
C LEU A 27 5.98 -15.72 -16.87
N HIS A 28 7.22 -15.24 -17.03
CA HIS A 28 8.36 -16.09 -17.33
C HIS A 28 8.66 -17.08 -16.19
N GLY A 29 8.39 -16.69 -14.95
CA GLY A 29 8.69 -17.48 -13.76
C GLY A 29 10.16 -17.41 -13.33
N GLY A 30 10.42 -17.91 -12.13
CA GLY A 30 11.74 -17.90 -11.48
C GLY A 30 12.05 -16.66 -10.65
N PHE A 31 11.26 -15.58 -10.79
CA PHE A 31 11.43 -14.34 -10.04
C PHE A 31 10.10 -13.83 -9.50
N LEU A 32 10.17 -13.13 -8.36
CA LEU A 32 9.07 -12.33 -7.81
C LEU A 32 9.40 -10.86 -8.08
N PRO A 33 8.80 -10.23 -9.10
CA PRO A 33 9.11 -8.84 -9.42
C PRO A 33 8.41 -7.90 -8.45
N TYR A 34 9.14 -6.82 -8.10
CA TYR A 34 8.53 -5.62 -7.56
C TYR A 34 8.85 -4.41 -8.44
N THR A 35 7.94 -3.45 -8.48
CA THR A 35 8.11 -2.17 -9.17
C THR A 35 7.79 -1.01 -8.24
N SER A 36 8.31 0.19 -8.54
CA SER A 36 8.10 1.35 -7.66
C SER A 36 8.00 2.67 -8.41
N THR A 37 7.07 3.54 -7.99
CA THR A 37 6.95 4.95 -8.41
C THR A 37 6.08 5.71 -7.40
N PHE A 38 5.80 7.01 -7.62
CA PHE A 38 4.82 7.74 -6.81
C PHE A 38 3.40 7.25 -7.12
N LEU A 39 2.51 7.25 -6.13
CA LEU A 39 1.14 6.79 -6.32
C LEU A 39 0.43 7.56 -7.44
N MET A 40 0.70 8.87 -7.59
CA MET A 40 0.12 9.66 -8.67
C MET A 40 0.43 9.07 -10.06
N PHE A 41 1.65 8.56 -10.25
CA PHE A 41 2.11 8.07 -11.55
C PHE A 41 1.65 6.64 -11.87
N VAL A 42 0.84 6.02 -11.00
CA VAL A 42 0.10 4.81 -11.39
C VAL A 42 -0.81 5.05 -12.59
N GLU A 43 -1.27 6.30 -12.79
CA GLU A 43 -2.09 6.68 -13.95
C GLU A 43 -1.35 6.46 -15.28
N TYR A 44 -0.01 6.59 -15.30
CA TYR A 44 0.80 6.25 -16.48
C TYR A 44 0.84 4.75 -16.77
N ALA A 45 0.69 3.91 -15.74
CA ALA A 45 0.84 2.45 -15.83
C ALA A 45 -0.47 1.68 -15.67
N ARG A 46 -1.61 2.38 -15.61
CA ARG A 46 -2.87 1.83 -15.10
C ARG A 46 -3.34 0.59 -15.86
N ASN A 47 -3.15 0.57 -17.18
CA ASN A 47 -3.51 -0.58 -17.99
C ASN A 47 -2.61 -1.80 -17.71
N ALA A 48 -1.30 -1.62 -17.50
CA ALA A 48 -0.41 -2.71 -17.10
C ALA A 48 -0.74 -3.26 -15.71
N VAL A 49 -1.16 -2.41 -14.77
CA VAL A 49 -1.68 -2.85 -13.45
C VAL A 49 -2.91 -3.73 -13.63
N ARG A 50 -3.87 -3.29 -14.46
CA ARG A 50 -5.06 -4.08 -14.80
C ARG A 50 -4.71 -5.42 -15.44
N MET A 51 -3.72 -5.45 -16.34
CA MET A 51 -3.26 -6.69 -16.98
C MET A 51 -2.64 -7.66 -15.96
N ALA A 52 -1.87 -7.17 -14.98
CA ALA A 52 -1.35 -8.02 -13.91
C ALA A 52 -2.48 -8.72 -13.14
N ALA A 53 -3.53 -7.95 -12.81
CA ALA A 53 -4.70 -8.46 -12.09
C ALA A 53 -5.51 -9.46 -12.92
N LEU A 54 -5.75 -9.14 -14.19
CA LEU A 54 -6.47 -10.01 -15.12
C LEU A 54 -5.74 -11.35 -15.35
N MET A 55 -4.43 -11.29 -15.52
CA MET A 55 -3.59 -12.47 -15.75
C MET A 55 -3.25 -13.23 -14.46
N LYS A 56 -3.71 -12.76 -13.29
CA LYS A 56 -3.42 -13.36 -11.97
C LYS A 56 -1.92 -13.45 -11.67
N GLN A 57 -1.15 -12.44 -12.08
CA GLN A 57 0.31 -12.47 -11.94
C GLN A 57 0.75 -11.93 -10.58
N ARG A 58 1.62 -12.68 -9.90
CA ARG A 58 2.28 -12.27 -8.66
C ARG A 58 3.30 -11.17 -8.93
N HIS A 59 2.91 -9.93 -8.65
CA HIS A 59 3.70 -8.72 -8.87
C HIS A 59 3.41 -7.71 -7.75
N VAL A 60 4.45 -7.30 -7.01
CA VAL A 60 4.33 -6.33 -5.92
C VAL A 60 4.60 -4.92 -6.43
N MET A 61 3.62 -4.02 -6.32
CA MET A 61 3.68 -2.65 -6.82
C MET A 61 3.82 -1.70 -5.62
N VAL A 62 4.95 -1.02 -5.51
CA VAL A 62 5.26 -0.11 -4.40
C VAL A 62 4.96 1.32 -4.83
N TYR A 63 3.89 1.89 -4.29
CA TYR A 63 3.49 3.26 -4.56
C TYR A 63 3.73 4.14 -3.33
N THR A 64 4.66 5.07 -3.44
CA THR A 64 4.99 6.02 -2.34
C THR A 64 4.28 7.36 -2.52
N HIS A 65 4.45 8.30 -1.59
CA HIS A 65 3.87 9.66 -1.70
C HIS A 65 2.35 9.64 -1.91
N ASP A 66 1.64 8.90 -1.06
CA ASP A 66 0.25 8.51 -1.30
C ASP A 66 -0.85 9.56 -1.06
N SER A 67 -0.51 10.78 -0.65
CA SER A 67 -1.53 11.77 -0.30
C SER A 67 -0.99 13.21 -0.37
N ILE A 68 -1.86 14.18 -0.07
CA ILE A 68 -1.51 15.59 0.15
C ILE A 68 -0.37 15.80 1.17
N GLY A 69 -0.09 14.81 2.03
CA GLY A 69 1.06 14.84 2.95
C GLY A 69 2.43 14.90 2.28
N LEU A 70 2.48 14.74 0.96
CA LEU A 70 3.64 15.03 0.12
C LEU A 70 4.14 16.49 0.32
N GLY A 71 3.25 17.47 0.40
CA GLY A 71 3.63 18.88 0.56
C GLY A 71 3.91 19.60 -0.76
N GLU A 72 5.14 20.10 -0.92
CA GLU A 72 5.50 21.23 -1.78
C GLU A 72 5.40 20.99 -3.28
N ASP A 73 5.46 19.73 -3.75
CA ASP A 73 5.35 19.38 -5.18
C ASP A 73 3.95 19.67 -5.76
N GLY A 74 2.97 19.95 -4.89
CA GLY A 74 1.68 20.50 -5.28
C GLY A 74 0.70 19.49 -5.91
N PRO A 75 -0.43 19.99 -6.44
CA PRO A 75 -1.61 19.16 -6.76
C PRO A 75 -1.35 18.13 -7.85
N THR A 76 -0.41 18.37 -8.75
CA THR A 76 -0.06 17.43 -9.84
C THR A 76 0.65 16.18 -9.33
N HIS A 77 1.15 16.18 -8.10
CA HIS A 77 1.85 15.07 -7.48
C HIS A 77 1.11 14.48 -6.27
N GLN A 78 0.06 15.15 -5.78
CA GLN A 78 -0.68 14.77 -4.59
C GLN A 78 -1.87 13.86 -4.94
N PRO A 79 -1.83 12.56 -4.62
CA PRO A 79 -2.91 11.64 -4.93
C PRO A 79 -4.17 11.95 -4.14
N VAL A 80 -5.33 11.80 -4.79
CA VAL A 80 -6.67 11.97 -4.21
C VAL A 80 -7.52 10.72 -4.47
N GLU A 81 -7.65 10.32 -5.73
CA GLU A 81 -8.57 9.29 -6.23
C GLU A 81 -7.88 7.95 -6.54
N GLN A 82 -6.55 7.94 -6.64
CA GLN A 82 -5.77 6.81 -7.14
C GLN A 82 -5.98 5.56 -6.28
N THR A 83 -6.05 5.72 -4.95
CA THR A 83 -6.33 4.61 -4.03
C THR A 83 -7.71 3.99 -4.27
N ALA A 84 -8.74 4.82 -4.48
CA ALA A 84 -10.09 4.34 -4.74
C ALA A 84 -10.14 3.60 -6.09
N SER A 85 -9.51 4.17 -7.12
CA SER A 85 -9.43 3.57 -8.44
C SER A 85 -8.71 2.21 -8.42
N LEU A 86 -7.67 2.04 -7.59
CA LEU A 86 -7.01 0.73 -7.43
C LEU A 86 -7.92 -0.28 -6.72
N ARG A 87 -8.62 0.12 -5.65
CA ARG A 87 -9.56 -0.75 -4.93
C ARG A 87 -10.73 -1.24 -5.79
N LEU A 88 -11.13 -0.46 -6.80
CA LEU A 88 -12.17 -0.84 -7.75
C LEU A 88 -11.69 -1.82 -8.82
N THR A 89 -10.38 -2.09 -8.91
CA THR A 89 -9.84 -3.05 -9.88
C THR A 89 -10.02 -4.48 -9.36
N PRO A 90 -10.78 -5.35 -10.05
CA PRO A 90 -10.94 -6.73 -9.62
C PRO A 90 -9.61 -7.47 -9.52
N ASN A 91 -9.47 -8.35 -8.54
CA ASN A 91 -8.27 -9.17 -8.30
C ASN A 91 -6.99 -8.39 -7.95
N LEU A 92 -7.08 -7.08 -7.66
CA LEU A 92 -5.95 -6.30 -7.16
C LEU A 92 -6.05 -6.17 -5.64
N SER A 93 -5.06 -6.68 -4.91
CA SER A 93 -4.94 -6.46 -3.47
C SER A 93 -4.33 -5.08 -3.21
N VAL A 94 -4.93 -4.29 -2.32
CA VAL A 94 -4.48 -2.91 -2.05
C VAL A 94 -4.29 -2.70 -0.56
N TRP A 95 -3.04 -2.50 -0.14
CA TRP A 95 -2.67 -2.23 1.24
C TRP A 95 -2.24 -0.78 1.41
N ARG A 96 -2.82 -0.10 2.39
CA ARG A 96 -2.41 1.25 2.79
C ARG A 96 -2.08 1.24 4.27
N PRO A 97 -0.89 0.75 4.67
CA PRO A 97 -0.54 0.54 6.06
C PRO A 97 -0.45 1.85 6.85
N CYS A 98 -0.74 1.78 8.15
CA CYS A 98 -0.74 2.92 9.05
C CYS A 98 0.59 3.10 9.83
N CYS A 99 1.49 2.11 9.79
CA CYS A 99 2.76 2.13 10.52
C CYS A 99 3.71 1.02 10.00
N GLN A 100 4.91 0.91 10.59
CA GLN A 100 5.90 -0.08 10.21
C GLN A 100 5.43 -1.54 10.37
N VAL A 101 4.68 -1.87 11.43
CA VAL A 101 4.20 -3.24 11.67
C VAL A 101 3.23 -3.67 10.58
N GLU A 102 2.25 -2.82 10.25
CA GLU A 102 1.33 -3.10 9.15
C GLU A 102 2.03 -3.13 7.80
N THR A 103 3.10 -2.35 7.62
CA THR A 103 3.91 -2.37 6.40
C THR A 103 4.62 -3.71 6.25
N ALA A 104 5.19 -4.25 7.33
CA ALA A 104 5.82 -5.57 7.33
C ALA A 104 4.81 -6.68 7.01
N VAL A 105 3.63 -6.66 7.63
CA VAL A 105 2.56 -7.63 7.34
C VAL A 105 2.06 -7.48 5.91
N ALA A 106 1.87 -6.26 5.40
CA ALA A 106 1.46 -6.03 4.02
C ALA A 106 2.48 -6.57 3.01
N TRP A 107 3.78 -6.42 3.27
CA TRP A 107 4.83 -7.04 2.46
C TRP A 107 4.77 -8.57 2.53
N GLN A 108 4.60 -9.14 3.72
CA GLN A 108 4.43 -10.58 3.87
C GLN A 108 3.24 -11.10 3.04
N GLN A 109 2.07 -10.47 3.17
CA GLN A 109 0.88 -10.83 2.41
C GLN A 109 1.08 -10.62 0.90
N ALA A 110 1.81 -9.58 0.50
CA ALA A 110 2.13 -9.31 -0.90
C ALA A 110 3.03 -10.38 -1.51
N VAL A 111 4.03 -10.85 -0.74
CA VAL A 111 4.88 -11.95 -1.21
C VAL A 111 4.13 -13.26 -1.18
N GLU A 112 3.36 -13.61 -0.15
CA GLU A 112 2.65 -14.90 -0.05
C GLU A 112 1.50 -15.04 -1.06
N ARG A 113 1.02 -13.93 -1.63
CA ARG A 113 -0.04 -13.95 -2.64
C ARG A 113 0.45 -14.50 -3.97
N GLU A 114 -0.13 -15.62 -4.41
CA GLU A 114 0.25 -16.28 -5.67
C GLU A 114 -0.72 -16.06 -6.84
N ASP A 115 -1.93 -15.55 -6.58
CA ASP A 115 -3.03 -15.48 -7.54
C ASP A 115 -3.34 -14.07 -8.06
N GLY A 116 -2.41 -13.13 -7.88
CA GLY A 116 -2.50 -11.80 -8.46
C GLY A 116 -1.58 -10.75 -7.84
N PRO A 117 -1.68 -9.51 -8.30
CA PRO A 117 -0.81 -8.42 -7.89
C PRO A 117 -1.22 -7.81 -6.55
N THR A 118 -0.26 -7.16 -5.90
CA THR A 118 -0.48 -6.42 -4.66
C THR A 118 0.09 -5.01 -4.78
N ALA A 119 -0.72 -4.00 -4.51
CA ALA A 119 -0.30 -2.60 -4.44
C ALA A 119 -0.09 -2.18 -2.98
N LEU A 120 1.10 -1.68 -2.66
CA LEU A 120 1.46 -1.12 -1.35
C LEU A 120 1.48 0.41 -1.44
N ILE A 121 0.64 1.07 -0.65
CA ILE A 121 0.42 2.52 -0.67
C ILE A 121 1.08 3.18 0.56
N LEU A 122 2.23 3.80 0.35
CA LEU A 122 3.17 4.21 1.40
C LEU A 122 3.28 5.74 1.52
N SER A 123 3.49 6.22 2.75
CA SER A 123 3.60 7.64 3.06
C SER A 123 4.97 8.19 2.66
N ARG A 124 5.03 9.51 2.44
CA ARG A 124 6.29 10.27 2.45
C ARG A 124 6.74 10.54 3.89
N GLN A 125 5.79 11.00 4.71
CA GLN A 125 6.00 11.43 6.08
C GLN A 125 6.12 10.25 7.05
N ASN A 126 6.79 10.51 8.18
CA ASN A 126 6.86 9.59 9.31
C ASN A 126 5.47 9.34 9.92
N LEU A 127 5.25 8.11 10.37
CA LEU A 127 4.01 7.67 11.01
C LEU A 127 4.32 7.16 12.41
N THR A 128 3.49 7.54 13.39
CA THR A 128 3.58 7.03 14.75
C THR A 128 3.11 5.58 14.79
N GLN A 129 3.86 4.71 15.47
CA GLN A 129 3.43 3.34 15.70
C GLN A 129 2.40 3.30 16.83
N PRO A 130 1.17 2.79 16.59
CA PRO A 130 0.22 2.57 17.66
C PRO A 130 0.57 1.29 18.44
N GLU A 131 0.27 1.30 19.73
CA GLU A 131 0.36 0.13 20.60
C GLU A 131 -0.64 -0.95 20.16
N ARG A 132 -0.23 -2.21 20.24
CA ARG A 132 -1.04 -3.37 19.86
C ARG A 132 -0.75 -4.56 20.77
N THR A 133 -1.77 -5.38 20.98
CA THR A 133 -1.60 -6.74 21.51
C THR A 133 -1.10 -7.69 20.41
N LEU A 134 -0.58 -8.86 20.81
CA LEU A 134 -0.16 -9.89 19.84
C LEU A 134 -1.31 -10.37 18.96
N GLN A 135 -2.53 -10.43 19.51
CA GLN A 135 -3.71 -10.81 18.74
C GLN A 135 -4.03 -9.76 17.68
N GLN A 136 -3.99 -8.47 18.04
CA GLN A 136 -4.19 -7.38 17.06
C GLN A 136 -3.14 -7.40 15.94
N VAL A 137 -1.89 -7.76 16.25
CA VAL A 137 -0.84 -7.92 15.21
C VAL A 137 -1.21 -9.03 14.22
N ARG A 138 -1.72 -10.17 14.70
CA ARG A 138 -2.19 -11.27 13.84
C ARG A 138 -3.40 -10.86 13.00
N ASP A 139 -4.31 -10.09 13.58
CA ASP A 139 -5.53 -9.64 12.90
C ASP A 139 -5.25 -8.62 11.77
N ILE A 140 -4.05 -8.03 11.67
CA ILE A 140 -3.68 -7.16 10.54
C ILE A 140 -3.85 -7.88 9.19
N ALA A 141 -3.50 -9.17 9.12
CA ALA A 141 -3.58 -9.96 7.89
C ALA A 141 -5.02 -10.12 7.37
N ARG A 142 -6.03 -9.88 8.22
CA ARG A 142 -7.45 -9.95 7.87
C ARG A 142 -7.93 -8.71 7.10
N GLY A 143 -7.08 -7.69 6.91
CA GLY A 143 -7.36 -6.46 6.18
C GLY A 143 -8.02 -5.36 7.02
N ALA A 144 -8.83 -5.71 8.02
CA ALA A 144 -9.37 -4.78 9.01
C ALA A 144 -9.47 -5.46 10.38
N TYR A 145 -9.20 -4.70 11.44
CA TYR A 145 -9.22 -5.17 12.83
C TYR A 145 -9.51 -4.02 13.79
N VAL A 146 -9.92 -4.36 15.02
CA VAL A 146 -10.18 -3.37 16.07
C VAL A 146 -8.86 -2.95 16.72
N LEU A 147 -8.41 -1.72 16.44
CA LEU A 147 -7.20 -1.16 17.06
C LEU A 147 -7.46 -0.62 18.48
N LYS A 148 -8.62 0.00 18.69
CA LYS A 148 -9.09 0.47 20.00
C LYS A 148 -10.54 0.04 20.19
N ALA A 149 -10.82 -0.58 21.33
CA ALA A 149 -12.16 -0.99 21.74
C ALA A 149 -12.67 -0.07 22.85
N CYS A 150 -13.99 0.00 23.02
CA CYS A 150 -14.64 0.58 24.18
C CYS A 150 -15.27 -0.52 25.05
N GLU A 151 -15.63 -0.17 26.28
CA GLU A 151 -16.45 -1.05 27.13
C GLU A 151 -17.92 -0.97 26.69
N GLY A 152 -18.62 -2.09 26.69
CA GLY A 152 -20.03 -2.16 26.27
C GLY A 152 -20.23 -2.03 24.76
N GLU A 153 -21.45 -1.64 24.36
CA GLU A 153 -21.84 -1.50 22.95
C GLU A 153 -21.33 -0.15 22.37
N PRO A 154 -20.59 -0.16 21.24
CA PRO A 154 -20.09 1.06 20.63
C PRO A 154 -21.23 1.87 20.01
N GLN A 155 -21.37 3.13 20.43
CA GLN A 155 -22.30 4.08 19.79
C GLN A 155 -21.78 4.60 18.44
N VAL A 156 -20.45 4.58 18.25
CA VAL A 156 -19.78 5.04 17.04
C VAL A 156 -18.61 4.12 16.72
N ILE A 157 -18.46 3.77 15.44
CA ILE A 157 -17.32 3.01 14.92
C ILE A 157 -16.55 3.91 13.95
N LEU A 158 -15.29 4.19 14.28
CA LEU A 158 -14.39 4.93 13.40
C LEU A 158 -13.57 3.95 12.55
N ILE A 159 -13.72 4.03 11.23
CA ILE A 159 -12.95 3.24 10.27
C ILE A 159 -11.94 4.14 9.59
N ALA A 160 -10.66 3.79 9.70
CA ALA A 160 -9.58 4.53 9.06
C ALA A 160 -8.50 3.56 8.55
N THR A 161 -7.92 3.86 7.39
CA THR A 161 -6.76 3.11 6.87
C THR A 161 -5.43 3.70 7.33
N ARG A 162 -5.44 4.93 7.85
CA ARG A 162 -4.29 5.56 8.46
C ARG A 162 -4.70 6.33 9.70
N PHE A 163 -3.85 6.26 10.71
CA PHE A 163 -4.04 6.96 11.97
C PHE A 163 -2.94 8.01 12.11
N ARG A 164 -3.32 9.24 12.42
CA ARG A 164 -2.38 10.28 12.86
C ARG A 164 -2.67 10.55 14.32
N SER A 165 -1.79 10.11 15.22
CA SER A 165 -1.76 10.71 16.55
C SER A 165 -1.14 12.10 16.42
N ARG A 166 -1.78 13.13 17.00
CA ARG A 166 -1.08 14.39 17.25
C ARG A 166 -0.01 14.11 18.30
N ALA A 167 1.25 14.35 17.98
CA ALA A 167 2.29 14.43 19.00
C ALA A 167 2.01 15.65 19.89
N GLY A 168 1.89 15.45 21.22
CA GLY A 168 1.92 16.55 22.20
C GLY A 168 0.59 17.02 22.80
N GLY A 169 -0.44 16.17 22.92
CA GLY A 169 -1.65 16.53 23.67
C GLY A 169 -2.15 15.40 24.56
N SER A 170 -1.99 15.54 25.87
CA SER A 170 -2.93 14.94 26.83
C SER A 170 -4.31 15.56 26.55
N GLY A 171 -5.11 14.87 25.74
CA GLY A 171 -6.34 15.44 25.18
C GLY A 171 -7.39 14.38 24.91
N LEU A 172 -8.05 13.96 25.98
CA LEU A 172 -9.45 13.55 26.08
C LEU A 172 -9.90 12.33 25.26
N ALA A 173 -9.88 11.18 25.95
CA ALA A 173 -11.09 10.36 25.99
C ALA A 173 -12.25 11.25 26.48
N ASN A 174 -13.13 11.63 25.56
CA ASN A 174 -14.56 11.87 25.78
C ASN A 174 -15.13 12.35 24.45
N ALA A 175 -15.77 11.44 23.72
CA ALA A 175 -16.73 11.82 22.70
C ALA A 175 -17.98 12.34 23.46
N GLN A 176 -18.17 13.66 23.47
CA GLN A 176 -19.42 14.27 23.92
C GLN A 176 -20.43 14.24 22.78
N ARG A 177 -21.56 13.57 23.07
CA ARG A 177 -22.88 13.54 22.42
C ARG A 177 -22.98 12.97 21.01
#